data_AF-A0A966FDR0-F1
#
_entry.id   AF-A0A966FDR0-F1
#
_cell.length_a   1.000
_cell.length_b   1.000
_cell.length_c   1.000
_cell.angle_alpha   90.00
_cell.angle_beta   90.00
_cell.angle_gamma   90.00
#
_symmetry.space_group_name_H-M   'P 1'
#
loop_
_entity.id
_entity.type
_entity.pdbx_description
1 polymer ?
#
loop_
_entity_poly.entity_id
_entity_poly.type
_entity_poly.pdbx_seq_one_letter_code
_entity_poly.pdbx_strand_id
1 'polypeptide(L)'
;MTTQSKQENIILAEAPAIPGLNFHGFRGEVDFPLMLAVIHGSKDEDGIQRSETPEEVKNNYQHLVNCDPHRDMLFAEVNGQVIAYNRVFWEQLEDKTRLYNLFGFLLPQWRRKGIGTAMLRHAERRLREIAAGHPQDGERFFQSFGADTEKGALALLECQGYKPIRYELDMRRDLTEPFPETPMPEGLEVRPVEEAHVWPIFDAMNEAFRDHWSYRQQTREEFEGWMNSPTYNPKLWKVAW
;
A
#
# COMPACT_ATOMS: atom_id res chain seq x y z
N MET A 1 -26.79 -17.15 17.25
CA MET A 1 -26.50 -16.18 18.34
C MET A 1 -25.07 -15.73 18.14
N THR A 2 -24.87 -14.64 17.43
CA THR A 2 -23.54 -14.14 17.06
C THR A 2 -23.02 -13.33 18.24
N THR A 3 -21.98 -13.83 18.88
CA THR A 3 -21.29 -13.15 19.97
C THR A 3 -20.75 -11.82 19.44
N GLN A 4 -21.39 -10.71 19.83
CA GLN A 4 -20.82 -9.38 19.69
C GLN A 4 -19.52 -9.37 20.49
N SER A 5 -18.39 -9.52 19.80
CA SER A 5 -17.09 -9.26 20.39
C SER A 5 -17.09 -7.81 20.87
N LYS A 6 -17.09 -7.63 22.19
CA LYS A 6 -17.01 -6.33 22.83
C LYS A 6 -15.58 -5.84 22.61
N GLN A 7 -15.33 -5.22 21.46
CA GLN A 7 -13.98 -4.86 21.04
C GLN A 7 -13.48 -3.68 21.86
N GLU A 8 -12.31 -3.87 22.47
CA GLU A 8 -11.71 -2.95 23.43
C GLU A 8 -11.08 -1.74 22.72
N ASN A 9 -11.28 -0.56 23.28
CA ASN A 9 -10.57 0.64 22.83
C ASN A 9 -9.07 0.46 23.06
N ILE A 10 -8.26 0.74 22.05
CA ILE A 10 -6.81 0.69 22.12
C ILE A 10 -6.33 2.00 22.75
N ILE A 11 -5.60 1.90 23.87
CA ILE A 11 -5.03 3.06 24.55
C ILE A 11 -3.63 3.33 23.97
N LEU A 12 -3.46 4.52 23.37
CA LEU A 12 -2.14 5.01 22.97
C LEU A 12 -1.62 5.97 24.03
N ALA A 13 -0.47 5.65 24.64
CA ALA A 13 0.17 6.52 25.63
C ALA A 13 0.47 7.94 25.09
N GLU A 14 0.60 8.07 23.78
CA GLU A 14 0.98 9.30 23.08
C GLU A 14 -0.20 9.97 22.38
N ALA A 15 -1.43 9.53 22.67
CA ALA A 15 -2.64 10.12 22.12
C ALA A 15 -2.75 11.59 22.56
N PRO A 16 -3.04 12.52 21.62
CA PRO A 16 -3.34 13.90 22.00
C PRO A 16 -4.65 13.97 22.78
N ALA A 17 -4.75 14.93 23.70
CA ALA A 17 -5.94 15.19 24.50
C ALA A 17 -7.03 15.89 23.66
N ILE A 18 -7.70 15.13 22.79
CA ILE A 18 -8.79 15.59 21.94
C ILE A 18 -10.10 14.99 22.46
N PRO A 19 -11.10 15.81 22.84
CA PRO A 19 -12.40 15.29 23.28
C PRO A 19 -13.03 14.37 22.23
N GLY A 20 -13.46 13.18 22.66
CA GLY A 20 -14.10 12.19 21.79
C GLY A 20 -13.15 11.33 20.95
N LEU A 21 -11.83 11.60 20.98
CA LEU A 21 -10.84 10.78 20.27
C LEU A 21 -10.69 9.42 20.96
N ASN A 22 -10.86 8.35 20.18
CA ASN A 22 -10.62 6.98 20.58
C ASN A 22 -9.94 6.19 19.44
N PHE A 23 -9.36 5.04 19.77
CA PHE A 23 -8.72 4.17 18.79
C PHE A 23 -9.26 2.74 18.92
N HIS A 24 -9.35 2.04 17.79
CA HIS A 24 -9.78 0.65 17.76
C HIS A 24 -9.06 -0.13 16.64
N GLY A 25 -9.04 -1.46 16.77
CA GLY A 25 -8.57 -2.35 15.70
C GLY A 25 -9.64 -2.57 14.62
N PHE A 26 -9.27 -3.28 13.56
CA PHE A 26 -10.20 -3.63 12.47
C PHE A 26 -11.38 -4.49 12.95
N ARG A 27 -12.59 -4.09 12.57
CA ARG A 27 -13.88 -4.68 12.95
C ARG A 27 -14.51 -5.54 11.85
N GLY A 28 -13.77 -5.82 10.77
CA GLY A 28 -14.26 -6.59 9.63
C GLY A 28 -14.90 -5.70 8.55
N GLU A 29 -15.80 -6.26 7.75
CA GLU A 29 -16.32 -5.60 6.55
C GLU A 29 -17.01 -4.25 6.81
N VAL A 30 -17.50 -4.02 8.04
CA VAL A 30 -18.12 -2.75 8.44
C VAL A 30 -17.16 -1.56 8.35
N ASP A 31 -15.84 -1.79 8.40
CA ASP A 31 -14.84 -0.73 8.33
C ASP A 31 -14.46 -0.38 6.89
N PHE A 32 -14.73 -1.22 5.87
CA PHE A 32 -14.32 -0.92 4.49
C PHE A 32 -14.91 0.38 3.93
N PRO A 33 -16.21 0.68 4.11
CA PRO A 33 -16.75 1.98 3.69
C PRO A 33 -16.12 3.15 4.45
N LEU A 34 -15.74 2.96 5.72
CA LEU A 34 -15.12 3.98 6.56
C LEU A 34 -13.68 4.28 6.12
N MET A 35 -12.91 3.24 5.79
CA MET A 35 -11.58 3.38 5.20
C MET A 35 -11.64 4.16 3.90
N LEU A 36 -12.59 3.80 3.02
CA LEU A 36 -12.77 4.47 1.75
C LEU A 36 -13.14 5.96 1.93
N ALA A 37 -13.99 6.28 2.91
CA ALA A 37 -14.32 7.66 3.25
C ALA A 37 -13.08 8.47 3.68
N VAL A 38 -12.15 7.87 4.44
CA VAL A 38 -10.90 8.54 4.83
C VAL A 38 -9.95 8.69 3.65
N ILE A 39 -9.78 7.65 2.82
CA ILE A 39 -8.95 7.70 1.60
C ILE A 39 -9.45 8.82 0.68
N HIS A 40 -10.75 8.82 0.36
CA HIS A 40 -11.34 9.83 -0.50
C HIS A 40 -11.38 11.22 0.12
N GLY A 41 -11.56 11.32 1.44
CA GLY A 41 -11.56 12.59 2.14
C GLY A 41 -10.17 13.23 2.28
N SER A 42 -9.09 12.49 2.02
CA SER A 42 -7.71 13.00 2.08
C SER A 42 -7.09 13.27 0.71
N LYS A 43 -7.49 12.52 -0.33
CA LYS A 43 -6.85 12.52 -1.65
C LYS A 43 -6.74 13.91 -2.31
N ASP A 44 -7.76 14.77 -2.19
CA ASP A 44 -7.79 16.06 -2.88
C ASP A 44 -6.77 17.04 -2.28
N GLU A 45 -6.70 17.12 -0.95
CA GLU A 45 -5.68 17.91 -0.23
C GLU A 45 -4.27 17.36 -0.47
N ASP A 46 -4.16 16.03 -0.62
CA ASP A 46 -2.90 15.37 -0.90
C ASP A 46 -2.51 15.40 -2.38
N GLY A 47 -3.35 15.94 -3.28
CA GLY A 47 -3.08 15.96 -4.71
C GLY A 47 -2.97 14.58 -5.36
N ILE A 48 -3.53 13.53 -4.73
CA ILE A 48 -3.43 12.15 -5.20
C ILE A 48 -4.69 11.78 -5.98
N GLN A 49 -4.50 11.26 -7.18
CA GLN A 49 -5.61 10.69 -7.94
C GLN A 49 -5.93 9.30 -7.40
N ARG A 50 -7.15 9.14 -6.89
CA ARG A 50 -7.67 7.91 -6.31
C ARG A 50 -9.12 7.70 -6.74
N SER A 51 -9.44 6.49 -7.15
CA SER A 51 -10.75 6.10 -7.68
C SER A 51 -11.19 4.72 -7.18
N GLU A 52 -10.60 4.25 -6.08
CA GLU A 52 -10.89 2.96 -5.49
C GLU A 52 -12.38 2.84 -5.15
N THR A 53 -12.93 1.65 -5.37
CA THR A 53 -14.30 1.27 -5.02
C THR A 53 -14.32 0.48 -3.71
N PRO A 54 -15.48 0.40 -3.00
CA PRO A 54 -15.62 -0.45 -1.83
C PRO A 54 -15.27 -1.92 -2.12
N GLU A 55 -15.63 -2.42 -3.30
CA GLU A 55 -15.34 -3.79 -3.75
C GLU A 55 -13.84 -4.02 -3.94
N GLU A 56 -13.13 -3.06 -4.54
CA GLU A 56 -11.67 -3.13 -4.67
C GLU A 56 -10.99 -3.07 -3.31
N VAL A 57 -11.43 -2.20 -2.40
CA VAL A 57 -10.91 -2.16 -1.02
C VAL A 57 -11.15 -3.50 -0.34
N LYS A 58 -12.36 -4.06 -0.42
CA LYS A 58 -12.68 -5.37 0.15
C LYS A 58 -11.78 -6.46 -0.41
N ASN A 59 -11.66 -6.56 -1.73
CA ASN A 59 -10.81 -7.53 -2.40
C ASN A 59 -9.35 -7.41 -1.94
N ASN A 60 -8.81 -6.19 -1.93
CA ASN A 60 -7.42 -5.94 -1.52
C ASN A 60 -7.15 -6.32 -0.07
N TYR A 61 -8.10 -6.06 0.85
CA TYR A 61 -7.92 -6.35 2.27
C TYR A 61 -8.27 -7.79 2.67
N GLN A 62 -8.87 -8.58 1.77
CA GLN A 62 -9.09 -10.01 1.94
C GLN A 62 -7.87 -10.87 1.54
N HIS A 63 -6.98 -10.32 0.70
CA HIS A 63 -5.82 -11.02 0.16
C HIS A 63 -4.48 -10.46 0.69
N LEU A 64 -4.48 -10.03 1.96
CA LEU A 64 -3.27 -9.48 2.59
C LEU A 64 -2.23 -10.58 2.83
N VAL A 65 -0.98 -10.27 2.47
CA VAL A 65 0.19 -11.08 2.77
C VAL A 65 0.95 -10.42 3.91
N ASN A 66 1.44 -11.23 4.86
CA ASN A 66 2.26 -10.76 5.99
C ASN A 66 1.60 -9.63 6.82
N CYS A 67 0.27 -9.66 6.93
CA CYS A 67 -0.54 -8.72 7.68
C CYS A 67 -1.81 -9.41 8.17
N ASP A 68 -2.01 -9.44 9.49
CA ASP A 68 -3.28 -9.80 10.12
C ASP A 68 -4.07 -8.50 10.36
N PRO A 69 -5.14 -8.22 9.60
CA PRO A 69 -5.85 -6.94 9.69
C PRO A 69 -6.43 -6.68 11.10
N HIS A 70 -6.74 -7.73 11.88
CA HIS A 70 -7.26 -7.56 13.24
C HIS A 70 -6.20 -7.14 14.26
N ARG A 71 -4.90 -7.24 13.91
CA ARG A 71 -3.77 -6.91 14.78
C ARG A 71 -2.88 -5.81 14.23
N ASP A 72 -2.87 -5.66 12.91
CA ASP A 72 -1.89 -4.86 12.17
C ASP A 72 -2.53 -3.60 11.56
N MET A 73 -3.77 -3.28 11.93
CA MET A 73 -4.46 -2.04 11.58
C MET A 73 -4.95 -1.31 12.83
N LEU A 74 -4.87 0.02 12.78
CA LEU A 74 -5.39 0.91 13.81
C LEU A 74 -6.25 1.99 13.19
N PHE A 75 -7.42 2.20 13.76
CA PHE A 75 -8.34 3.27 13.41
C PHE A 75 -8.34 4.34 14.48
N ALA A 76 -8.48 5.59 14.08
CA ALA A 76 -8.77 6.72 14.97
C ALA A 76 -10.17 7.24 14.68
N GLU A 77 -10.94 7.43 15.74
CA GLU A 77 -12.34 7.83 15.67
C GLU A 77 -12.55 9.05 16.58
N VAL A 78 -13.32 10.03 16.12
CA VAL A 78 -13.76 11.16 16.95
C VAL A 78 -15.28 11.23 16.90
N ASN A 79 -15.94 11.13 18.06
CA ASN A 79 -17.39 11.20 18.19
C ASN A 79 -18.16 10.25 17.26
N GLY A 80 -17.71 9.00 17.10
CA GLY A 80 -18.37 8.01 16.23
C GLY A 80 -17.92 8.04 14.77
N GLN A 81 -17.12 9.03 14.36
CA GLN A 81 -16.62 9.14 12.99
C GLN A 81 -15.18 8.67 12.88
N VAL A 82 -14.90 7.70 12.02
CA VAL A 82 -13.53 7.32 11.65
C VAL A 82 -12.90 8.47 10.88
N ILE A 83 -11.76 8.96 11.39
CA ILE A 83 -11.02 10.10 10.83
C ILE A 83 -9.65 9.71 10.29
N ALA A 84 -9.16 8.52 10.65
CA ALA A 84 -7.88 8.01 10.22
C ALA A 84 -7.84 6.48 10.34
N TYR A 85 -6.98 5.87 9.55
CA TYR A 85 -6.53 4.51 9.81
C TYR A 85 -5.09 4.32 9.33
N ASN A 86 -4.36 3.37 9.90
CA ASN A 86 -3.08 2.91 9.40
C ASN A 86 -3.04 1.39 9.28
N ARG A 87 -2.06 0.90 8.53
CA ARG A 87 -1.78 -0.53 8.38
C ARG A 87 -0.28 -0.75 8.40
N VAL A 88 0.15 -1.87 8.96
CA VAL A 88 1.52 -2.37 8.89
C VAL A 88 1.57 -3.74 8.20
N PHE A 89 2.68 -4.04 7.57
CA PHE A 89 2.96 -5.34 6.96
C PHE A 89 4.48 -5.52 6.86
N TRP A 90 4.94 -6.71 6.46
CA TRP A 90 6.38 -6.95 6.32
C TRP A 90 6.70 -7.78 5.09
N GLU A 91 7.93 -7.63 4.62
CA GLU A 91 8.45 -8.34 3.46
C GLU A 91 9.88 -8.81 3.75
N GLN A 92 10.29 -9.90 3.10
CA GLN A 92 11.66 -10.37 3.09
C GLN A 92 12.16 -10.37 1.65
N LEU A 93 13.27 -9.67 1.42
CA LEU A 93 13.98 -9.66 0.14
C LEU A 93 14.86 -10.91 -0.01
N GLU A 94 15.35 -11.17 -1.22
CA GLU A 94 16.19 -12.34 -1.53
C GLU A 94 17.49 -12.38 -0.71
N ASP A 95 18.07 -11.22 -0.39
CA ASP A 95 19.27 -11.06 0.44
C ASP A 95 19.00 -11.20 1.96
N LYS A 96 17.77 -11.58 2.34
CA LYS A 96 17.24 -11.70 3.71
C LYS A 96 16.98 -10.38 4.44
N THR A 97 17.18 -9.24 3.78
CA THR A 97 16.75 -7.94 4.31
C THR A 97 15.24 -7.97 4.57
N ARG A 98 14.82 -7.49 5.74
CA ARG A 98 13.39 -7.39 6.10
C ARG A 98 12.93 -5.94 6.14
N LEU A 99 11.88 -5.67 5.38
CA LEU A 99 11.21 -4.38 5.32
C LEU A 99 9.95 -4.46 6.17
N TYR A 100 9.84 -3.56 7.14
CA TYR A 100 8.70 -3.42 8.03
C TYR A 100 7.93 -2.19 7.59
N ASN A 101 6.95 -2.43 6.72
CA ASN A 101 6.22 -1.41 6.00
C ASN A 101 5.07 -0.85 6.84
N LEU A 102 4.84 0.44 6.69
CA LEU A 102 3.69 1.13 7.30
C LEU A 102 3.19 2.26 6.40
N PHE A 103 1.89 2.49 6.43
CA PHE A 103 1.26 3.67 5.83
C PHE A 103 -0.02 4.00 6.60
N GLY A 104 -0.57 5.18 6.38
CA GLY A 104 -1.87 5.53 6.92
C GLY A 104 -2.47 6.77 6.27
N PHE A 105 -3.75 6.98 6.55
CA PHE A 105 -4.54 8.09 6.05
C PHE A 105 -5.12 8.86 7.23
N LEU A 106 -5.14 10.19 7.11
CA LEU A 106 -5.70 11.09 8.12
C LEU A 106 -6.42 12.24 7.41
N LEU A 107 -7.71 12.41 7.74
CA LEU A 107 -8.53 13.47 7.19
C LEU A 107 -7.91 14.87 7.44
N PRO A 108 -7.91 15.77 6.45
CA PRO A 108 -7.21 17.05 6.49
C PRO A 108 -7.47 17.90 7.75
N GLN A 109 -8.73 18.02 8.17
CA GLN A 109 -9.16 18.81 9.32
C GLN A 109 -8.63 18.29 10.68
N TRP A 110 -8.13 17.06 10.72
CA TRP A 110 -7.56 16.43 11.91
C TRP A 110 -6.02 16.40 11.91
N ARG A 111 -5.39 16.90 10.84
CA ARG A 111 -3.92 17.00 10.74
C ARG A 111 -3.36 18.02 11.73
N ARG A 112 -2.07 17.86 12.04
CA ARG A 112 -1.30 18.75 12.94
C ARG A 112 -1.83 18.82 14.39
N LYS A 113 -2.60 17.82 14.82
CA LYS A 113 -3.11 17.67 16.19
C LYS A 113 -2.43 16.55 16.99
N GLY A 114 -1.33 15.98 16.48
CA GLY A 114 -0.58 14.88 17.12
C GLY A 114 -1.10 13.47 16.83
N ILE A 115 -2.26 13.31 16.18
CA ILE A 115 -2.87 12.01 15.88
C ILE A 115 -1.96 11.14 15.01
N GLY A 116 -1.44 11.71 13.90
CA GLY A 116 -0.54 10.98 13.00
C GLY A 116 0.72 10.47 13.70
N THR A 117 1.31 11.27 14.60
CA THR A 117 2.46 10.85 15.42
C THR A 117 2.11 9.70 16.36
N ALA A 118 0.97 9.77 17.04
CA ALA A 118 0.51 8.71 17.93
C ALA A 118 0.31 7.38 17.18
N MET A 119 -0.30 7.44 16.00
CA MET A 119 -0.55 6.28 15.14
C MET A 119 0.74 5.72 14.55
N LEU A 120 1.66 6.56 14.07
CA LEU A 120 2.96 6.13 13.55
C LEU A 120 3.77 5.38 14.62
N ARG A 121 3.86 5.94 15.84
CA ARG A 121 4.58 5.28 16.94
C ARG A 121 3.93 3.97 17.37
N HIS A 122 2.60 3.87 17.27
CA HIS A 122 1.90 2.60 17.49
C HIS A 122 2.26 1.57 16.41
N ALA A 123 2.21 1.96 15.13
CA ALA A 123 2.62 1.10 14.01
C ALA A 123 4.07 0.59 14.19
N GLU A 124 5.01 1.47 14.55
CA GLU A 124 6.39 1.04 14.80
C GLU A 124 6.52 0.08 15.98
N ARG A 125 5.76 0.27 17.08
CA ARG A 125 5.75 -0.71 18.18
C ARG A 125 5.26 -2.06 17.71
N ARG A 126 4.16 -2.08 16.95
CA ARG A 126 3.61 -3.31 16.37
C ARG A 126 4.62 -4.00 15.45
N LEU A 127 5.31 -3.24 14.60
CA LEU A 127 6.35 -3.77 13.73
C LEU A 127 7.56 -4.30 14.52
N ARG A 128 7.93 -3.69 15.67
CA ARG A 128 8.97 -4.25 16.57
C ARG A 128 8.53 -5.58 17.17
N GLU A 129 7.26 -5.74 17.54
CA GLU A 129 6.72 -7.02 18.03
C GLU A 129 6.80 -8.11 16.95
N ILE A 130 6.41 -7.79 15.71
CA ILE A 130 6.54 -8.69 14.56
C ILE A 130 8.01 -9.06 14.36
N ALA A 131 8.90 -8.05 14.33
CA ALA A 131 10.34 -8.25 14.14
C ALA A 131 11.00 -9.11 15.23
N ALA A 132 10.48 -9.10 16.46
CA ALA A 132 10.98 -9.93 17.55
C ALA A 132 10.75 -11.43 17.31
N GLY A 133 9.74 -11.78 16.50
CA GLY A 133 9.47 -13.16 16.07
C GLY A 133 10.32 -13.65 14.89
N HIS A 134 11.08 -12.77 14.23
CA HIS A 134 11.86 -13.11 13.04
C HIS A 134 13.34 -13.44 13.35
N PRO A 135 14.00 -14.33 12.57
CA PRO A 135 15.43 -14.59 12.67
C PRO A 135 16.29 -13.34 12.47
N GLN A 136 17.38 -13.20 13.21
CA GLN A 136 18.33 -12.09 13.09
C GLN A 136 19.42 -12.40 12.04
N ASP A 137 19.00 -12.67 10.81
CA ASP A 137 19.85 -13.17 9.71
C ASP A 137 19.98 -12.21 8.52
N GLY A 138 19.54 -10.95 8.67
CA GLY A 138 19.62 -9.90 7.66
C GLY A 138 19.31 -8.51 8.23
N GLU A 139 19.54 -7.48 7.43
CA GLU A 139 19.24 -6.08 7.78
C GLU A 139 17.73 -5.87 7.99
N ARG A 140 17.36 -4.84 8.75
CA ARG A 140 15.97 -4.59 9.16
C ARG A 140 15.67 -3.10 9.11
N PHE A 141 14.64 -2.73 8.35
CA PHE A 141 14.28 -1.32 8.17
C PHE A 141 12.78 -1.10 8.38
N PHE A 142 12.42 0.03 8.97
CA PHE A 142 11.08 0.57 8.77
C PHE A 142 11.04 1.26 7.41
N GLN A 143 9.94 1.04 6.69
CA GLN A 143 9.71 1.67 5.40
C GLN A 143 8.30 2.25 5.35
N SER A 144 8.19 3.41 4.71
CA SER A 144 6.93 4.08 4.40
C SER A 144 7.07 4.73 3.03
N PHE A 145 5.93 4.94 2.40
CA PHE A 145 5.80 5.63 1.13
C PHE A 145 5.07 6.95 1.35
N GLY A 146 5.34 7.93 0.49
CA GLY A 146 4.65 9.22 0.49
C GLY A 146 4.94 9.95 -0.80
N ALA A 147 3.91 10.54 -1.39
CA ALA A 147 4.04 11.41 -2.55
C ALA A 147 4.67 12.75 -2.14
N ASP A 148 5.31 13.42 -3.09
CA ASP A 148 5.89 14.73 -2.88
C ASP A 148 4.83 15.79 -2.53
N THR A 149 3.57 15.58 -2.92
CA THR A 149 2.41 16.41 -2.56
C THR A 149 1.94 16.22 -1.11
N GLU A 150 2.23 15.07 -0.47
CA GLU A 150 1.82 14.74 0.91
C GLU A 150 2.75 15.38 1.96
N LYS A 151 2.94 16.71 1.89
CA LYS A 151 3.91 17.46 2.71
C LYS A 151 3.82 17.18 4.21
N GLY A 152 2.59 16.98 4.73
CA GLY A 152 2.36 16.66 6.13
C GLY A 152 2.85 15.26 6.54
N ALA A 153 2.69 14.27 5.66
CA ALA A 153 3.16 12.90 5.90
C ALA A 153 4.69 12.82 5.81
N LEU A 154 5.28 13.44 4.78
CA LEU A 154 6.74 13.51 4.64
C LEU A 154 7.40 14.19 5.85
N ALA A 155 6.87 15.34 6.27
CA ALA A 155 7.40 16.03 7.45
C ALA A 155 7.27 15.18 8.73
N LEU A 156 6.17 14.44 8.88
CA LEU A 156 5.98 13.52 10.02
C LEU A 156 7.04 12.41 10.03
N LEU A 157 7.27 11.76 8.88
CA LEU A 157 8.27 10.71 8.72
C LEU A 157 9.68 11.24 9.01
N GLU A 158 10.06 12.38 8.43
CA GLU A 158 11.35 13.03 8.68
C GLU A 158 11.52 13.38 10.17
N CYS A 159 10.48 13.88 10.85
CA CYS A 159 10.51 14.16 12.29
C CYS A 159 10.67 12.89 13.15
N GLN A 160 10.31 11.71 12.63
CA GLN A 160 10.57 10.43 13.29
C GLN A 160 11.88 9.76 12.83
N GLY A 161 12.70 10.44 12.02
CA GLY A 161 14.04 9.96 11.63
C GLY A 161 14.08 9.14 10.35
N TYR A 162 12.98 9.04 9.61
CA TYR A 162 12.97 8.44 8.27
C TYR A 162 13.75 9.34 7.31
N LYS A 163 14.34 8.74 6.28
CA LYS A 163 15.08 9.44 5.23
C LYS A 163 14.60 8.97 3.87
N PRO A 164 14.53 9.86 2.86
CA PRO A 164 14.27 9.43 1.50
C PRO A 164 15.41 8.55 1.02
N ILE A 165 15.09 7.34 0.53
CA ILE A 165 16.06 6.40 -0.04
C ILE A 165 15.83 6.13 -1.53
N ARG A 166 14.63 6.43 -2.03
CA ARG A 166 14.21 6.18 -3.41
C ARG A 166 13.11 7.16 -3.79
N TYR A 167 13.10 7.53 -5.06
CA TYR A 167 12.02 8.28 -5.69
C TYR A 167 11.40 7.43 -6.78
N GLU A 168 10.08 7.48 -6.87
CA GLU A 168 9.31 6.95 -7.98
C GLU A 168 8.65 8.13 -8.69
N LEU A 169 8.55 8.04 -10.02
CA LEU A 169 8.03 9.13 -10.85
C LEU A 169 6.71 8.67 -11.48
N ASP A 170 5.61 9.31 -11.08
CA ASP A 170 4.32 9.15 -11.74
C ASP A 170 4.30 10.04 -13.01
N MET A 171 4.35 9.41 -14.18
CA MET A 171 4.43 10.10 -15.47
C MET A 171 3.07 10.10 -16.17
N ARG A 172 2.68 11.26 -16.70
CA ARG A 172 1.41 11.44 -17.40
C ARG A 172 1.64 12.00 -18.80
N ARG A 173 0.77 11.60 -19.72
CA ARG A 173 0.72 12.11 -21.08
C ARG A 173 -0.73 12.41 -21.45
N ASP A 174 -0.95 13.57 -22.04
CA ASP A 174 -2.25 13.91 -22.62
C ASP A 174 -2.49 13.07 -23.88
N LEU A 175 -3.60 12.35 -23.92
CA LEU A 175 -3.97 11.48 -25.05
C LEU A 175 -4.54 12.27 -26.24
N THR A 176 -4.80 13.56 -26.08
CA THR A 176 -5.21 14.46 -27.16
C THR A 176 -4.03 14.96 -28.00
N GLU A 177 -2.81 14.84 -27.48
CA GLU A 177 -1.59 15.19 -28.21
C GLU A 177 -1.20 14.11 -29.23
N PRO A 178 -0.67 14.49 -30.40
CA PRO A 178 -0.24 13.54 -31.42
C PRO A 178 0.88 12.65 -30.89
N PHE A 179 0.77 11.34 -31.12
CA PHE A 179 1.82 10.37 -30.78
C PHE A 179 2.99 10.51 -31.75
N PRO A 180 4.25 10.47 -31.26
CA PRO A 180 5.41 10.46 -32.14
C PRO A 180 5.44 9.14 -32.92
N GLU A 181 5.74 9.22 -34.22
CA GLU A 181 6.07 8.05 -35.01
C GLU A 181 7.42 7.49 -34.56
N THR A 182 7.39 6.28 -33.99
CA THR A 182 8.57 5.60 -33.42
C THR A 182 8.64 4.19 -34.02
N PRO A 183 9.30 4.02 -35.19
CA PRO A 183 9.40 2.71 -35.83
C PRO A 183 10.22 1.75 -34.95
N MET A 184 9.88 0.47 -35.01
CA MET A 184 10.64 -0.58 -34.33
C MET A 184 12.05 -0.70 -34.96
N PRO A 185 13.08 -1.07 -34.16
CA PRO A 185 14.39 -1.43 -34.70
C PRO A 185 14.30 -2.55 -35.73
N GLU A 186 15.29 -2.61 -36.64
CA GLU A 186 15.37 -3.68 -37.63
C GLU A 186 15.36 -5.07 -36.96
N GLY A 187 14.54 -5.98 -37.50
CA GLY A 187 14.38 -7.34 -36.98
C GLY A 187 13.37 -7.46 -35.84
N LEU A 188 12.76 -6.36 -35.38
CA LEU A 188 11.71 -6.39 -34.37
C LEU A 188 10.35 -5.97 -34.90
N GLU A 189 9.30 -6.68 -34.48
CA GLU A 189 7.91 -6.32 -34.76
C GLU A 189 7.02 -6.41 -33.53
N VAL A 190 5.98 -5.56 -33.47
CA VAL A 190 4.94 -5.64 -32.44
C VAL A 190 3.70 -6.29 -33.04
N ARG A 191 3.28 -7.43 -32.47
CA ARG A 191 2.06 -8.16 -32.86
C ARG A 191 1.18 -8.45 -31.65
N PRO A 192 -0.13 -8.72 -31.84
CA PRO A 192 -1.03 -9.07 -30.74
C PRO A 192 -0.56 -10.27 -29.93
N VAL A 193 -0.82 -10.24 -28.62
CA VAL A 193 -0.53 -11.36 -27.71
C VAL A 193 -1.63 -12.43 -27.85
N GLU A 194 -1.22 -13.68 -27.95
CA GLU A 194 -2.08 -14.87 -27.97
C GLU A 194 -1.93 -15.62 -26.65
N GLU A 195 -2.88 -16.50 -26.32
CA GLU A 195 -2.86 -17.27 -25.08
C GLU A 195 -1.57 -18.09 -24.90
N ALA A 196 -1.05 -18.65 -26.00
CA ALA A 196 0.20 -19.41 -26.00
C ALA A 196 1.44 -18.56 -25.63
N HIS A 197 1.36 -17.22 -25.76
CA HIS A 197 2.47 -16.32 -25.45
C HIS A 197 2.52 -15.92 -23.97
N VAL A 198 1.45 -16.13 -23.20
CA VAL A 198 1.32 -15.62 -21.82
C VAL A 198 2.46 -16.11 -20.92
N TRP A 199 2.79 -17.40 -20.98
CA TRP A 199 3.86 -17.97 -20.15
C TRP A 199 5.26 -17.55 -20.57
N PRO A 200 5.63 -17.56 -21.87
CA PRO A 200 6.86 -16.93 -22.33
C PRO A 200 7.01 -15.47 -21.91
N ILE A 201 5.93 -14.68 -21.96
CA ILE A 201 5.94 -13.27 -21.53
C ILE A 201 6.16 -13.15 -20.02
N PHE A 202 5.50 -13.99 -19.22
CA PHE A 202 5.69 -14.05 -17.78
C PHE A 202 7.15 -14.39 -17.41
N ASP A 203 7.75 -15.38 -18.08
CA ASP A 203 9.14 -15.77 -17.84
C ASP A 203 10.10 -14.63 -18.22
N ALA A 204 9.88 -13.99 -19.38
CA ALA A 204 10.68 -12.85 -19.83
C ALA A 204 10.55 -11.63 -18.91
N MET A 205 9.35 -11.34 -18.38
CA MET A 205 9.13 -10.29 -17.40
C MET A 205 9.90 -10.58 -16.11
N ASN A 206 9.85 -11.81 -15.60
CA ASN A 206 10.63 -12.18 -14.42
C ASN A 206 12.14 -12.03 -14.66
N GLU A 207 12.64 -12.39 -15.85
CA GLU A 207 14.05 -12.20 -16.21
C GLU A 207 14.43 -10.72 -16.27
N ALA A 208 13.68 -9.91 -17.00
CA ALA A 208 14.00 -8.50 -17.26
C ALA A 208 14.05 -7.65 -15.98
N PHE A 209 13.26 -8.00 -14.96
CA PHE A 209 13.19 -7.24 -13.71
C PHE A 209 14.09 -7.79 -12.60
N ARG A 210 14.90 -8.82 -12.85
CA ARG A 210 15.73 -9.48 -11.81
C ARG A 210 16.70 -8.52 -11.11
N ASP A 211 17.24 -7.55 -11.84
CA ASP A 211 18.17 -6.55 -11.29
C ASP A 211 17.43 -5.31 -10.72
N HIS A 212 16.10 -5.31 -10.73
CA HIS A 212 15.32 -4.22 -10.18
C HIS A 212 15.37 -4.22 -8.65
N TRP A 213 15.33 -3.02 -8.08
CA TRP A 213 15.25 -2.83 -6.63
C TRP A 213 14.02 -3.55 -6.05
N SER A 214 14.21 -4.24 -4.92
CA SER A 214 13.17 -5.07 -4.27
C SER A 214 12.58 -6.15 -5.17
N TYR A 215 13.29 -6.60 -6.21
CA TYR A 215 12.84 -7.74 -7.00
C TYR A 215 12.63 -8.97 -6.12
N ARG A 216 11.49 -9.62 -6.33
CA ARG A 216 11.20 -10.97 -5.91
C ARG A 216 10.62 -11.68 -7.12
N GLN A 217 11.10 -12.88 -7.39
CA GLN A 217 10.51 -13.70 -8.44
C GLN A 217 9.01 -13.90 -8.17
N GLN A 218 8.18 -13.46 -9.12
CA GLN A 218 6.74 -13.70 -9.08
C GLN A 218 6.48 -15.18 -9.39
N THR A 219 5.61 -15.81 -8.62
CA THR A 219 5.22 -17.21 -8.83
C THR A 219 4.14 -17.33 -9.91
N ARG A 220 3.97 -18.52 -10.47
CA ARG A 220 2.91 -18.75 -11.47
C ARG A 220 1.53 -18.64 -10.83
N GLU A 221 1.38 -19.13 -9.61
CA GLU A 221 0.14 -19.09 -8.84
C GLU A 221 -0.29 -17.65 -8.55
N GLU A 222 0.65 -16.76 -8.20
CA GLU A 222 0.38 -15.32 -8.03
C GLU A 222 -0.07 -14.69 -9.35
N PHE A 223 0.58 -15.05 -10.45
CA PHE A 223 0.21 -14.55 -11.77
C PHE A 223 -1.15 -15.05 -12.25
N GLU A 224 -1.47 -16.33 -12.04
CA GLU A 224 -2.80 -16.89 -12.32
C GLU A 224 -3.87 -16.22 -11.45
N GLY A 225 -3.56 -15.93 -10.19
CA GLY A 225 -4.43 -15.12 -9.33
C GLY A 225 -4.72 -13.76 -9.96
N TRP A 226 -3.69 -13.06 -10.43
CA TRP A 226 -3.83 -11.78 -11.12
C TRP A 226 -4.58 -11.88 -12.46
N MET A 227 -4.45 -12.99 -13.20
CA MET A 227 -5.20 -13.22 -14.45
C MET A 227 -6.72 -13.24 -14.24
N ASN A 228 -7.21 -13.44 -13.01
CA ASN A 228 -8.62 -13.36 -12.67
C ASN A 228 -9.09 -11.94 -12.27
N SER A 229 -8.19 -10.96 -12.26
CA SER A 229 -8.50 -9.55 -11.96
C SER A 229 -9.32 -8.90 -13.08
N PRO A 230 -10.26 -7.99 -12.76
CA PRO A 230 -10.94 -7.16 -13.77
C PRO A 230 -9.99 -6.34 -14.66
N THR A 231 -8.76 -6.09 -14.21
CA THR A 231 -7.74 -5.34 -14.94
C THR A 231 -6.85 -6.22 -15.84
N TYR A 232 -7.01 -7.54 -15.80
CA TYR A 232 -6.29 -8.44 -16.69
C TYR A 232 -6.79 -8.28 -18.13
N ASN A 233 -5.97 -7.68 -19.00
CA ASN A 233 -6.31 -7.46 -20.39
C ASN A 233 -5.08 -7.59 -21.31
N PRO A 234 -4.77 -8.81 -21.79
CA PRO A 234 -3.63 -9.06 -22.70
C PRO A 234 -3.69 -8.29 -24.01
N LYS A 235 -4.86 -7.79 -24.43
CA LYS A 235 -4.99 -6.96 -25.65
C LYS A 235 -4.26 -5.62 -25.53
N LEU A 236 -3.98 -5.17 -24.30
CA LEU A 236 -3.22 -3.96 -24.03
C LEU A 236 -1.70 -4.21 -23.98
N TRP A 237 -1.25 -5.46 -23.96
CA TRP A 237 0.16 -5.78 -23.90
C TRP A 237 0.82 -5.51 -25.25
N LYS A 238 1.95 -4.79 -25.21
CA LYS A 238 2.79 -4.50 -26.37
C LYS A 238 4.07 -5.29 -26.23
N VAL A 239 4.21 -6.34 -27.03
CA VAL A 239 5.35 -7.25 -27.00
C VAL A 239 6.03 -7.20 -28.36
N ALA A 240 7.34 -6.92 -28.34
CA ALA A 240 8.20 -6.96 -29.51
C ALA A 240 8.80 -8.36 -29.65
N TRP A 241 8.92 -8.83 -30.88
CA TRP A 241 9.48 -10.14 -31.26
C TRP A 241 10.59 -9.97 -32.26
#